data_AF-A0A973C6A5-F1
#
_entry.id   AF-A0A973C6A5-F1
#
_cell.length_a   1.000
_cell.length_b   1.000
_cell.length_c   1.000
_cell.angle_alpha   90.00
_cell.angle_beta   90.00
_cell.angle_gamma   90.00
#
_symmetry.space_group_name_H-M   'P 1'
#
loop_
_entity.id
_entity.type
_entity.pdbx_description
1 polymer ?
#
loop_
_entity_poly.entity_id
_entity_poly.type
_entity_poly.pdbx_seq_one_letter_code
_entity_poly.pdbx_strand_id
1 'polypeptide(L)'
;MLLDDVSESDVTLKFSDFTEVRQAREPLLKSADDLINAAEDKSVDVTPFRQYRQALRDIPQTFNDAQDVVWPTKPSLSQASV
;
A
#
# COMPACT_ATOMS: atom_id res chain seq x y z
N MET A 1 -34.48 -4.81 20.65
CA MET A 1 -33.03 -4.52 20.71
C MET A 1 -32.50 -4.76 19.31
N LEU A 2 -32.43 -3.70 18.51
CA LEU A 2 -32.06 -3.75 17.10
C LEU A 2 -30.54 -3.61 17.02
N LEU A 3 -29.89 -4.59 16.38
CA LEU A 3 -28.45 -4.61 16.08
C LEU A 3 -28.19 -3.85 14.77
N ASP A 4 -28.70 -2.62 14.67
CA ASP A 4 -28.60 -1.80 13.48
C ASP A 4 -27.65 -0.62 13.78
N ASP A 5 -26.33 -0.85 13.77
CA ASP A 5 -25.35 0.21 13.43
C ASP A 5 -23.91 -0.29 13.21
N VAL A 6 -23.70 -1.45 12.57
CA VAL A 6 -22.37 -1.71 12.00
C VAL A 6 -22.34 -1.04 10.63
N SER A 7 -21.84 0.19 10.59
CA SER A 7 -21.58 0.94 9.37
C SER A 7 -20.73 0.09 8.41
N GLU A 8 -21.33 -0.40 7.32
CA GLU A 8 -20.68 -1.20 6.27
C GLU A 8 -19.60 -0.42 5.49
N SER A 9 -19.38 0.87 5.79
CA SER A 9 -18.50 1.74 5.02
C SER A 9 -17.00 1.55 5.28
N ASP A 10 -16.62 0.92 6.39
CA ASP A 10 -15.21 0.79 6.78
C ASP A 10 -14.82 -0.69 6.91
N VAL A 11 -14.84 -1.43 5.81
CA VAL A 11 -14.13 -2.72 5.73
C VAL A 11 -12.63 -2.42 5.81
N THR A 12 -12.15 -2.18 7.03
CA THR A 12 -10.73 -2.03 7.32
C THR A 12 -10.14 -3.43 7.27
N LEU A 13 -9.20 -3.66 6.36
CA LEU A 13 -8.37 -4.87 6.41
C LEU A 13 -7.57 -4.82 7.72
N LYS A 14 -8.05 -5.56 8.71
CA LYS A 14 -7.37 -5.76 9.98
C LYS A 14 -6.57 -7.05 9.88
N PHE A 15 -5.27 -6.94 10.12
CA PHE A 15 -4.36 -8.09 10.15
C PHE A 15 -4.19 -8.57 11.58
N SER A 16 -4.17 -9.89 11.76
CA SER A 16 -4.02 -10.52 13.07
C SER A 16 -2.56 -10.48 13.55
N ASP A 17 -1.60 -10.51 12.61
CA ASP A 17 -0.17 -10.45 12.88
C ASP A 17 0.63 -9.86 11.70
N PHE A 18 1.93 -9.67 11.90
CA PHE A 18 2.82 -9.17 10.84
C PHE A 18 3.14 -10.22 9.76
N THR A 19 2.76 -11.48 9.92
CA THR A 19 2.87 -12.49 8.86
C THR A 19 1.86 -12.17 7.76
N GLU A 20 0.59 -11.94 8.14
CA GLU A 20 -0.46 -11.55 7.20
C GLU A 20 -0.14 -10.20 6.52
N VAL A 21 0.38 -9.22 7.28
CA VAL A 21 0.83 -7.94 6.73
C VAL A 21 1.90 -8.14 5.66
N ARG A 22 2.88 -9.02 5.90
CA ARG A 22 3.94 -9.30 4.92
C ARG A 22 3.38 -9.98 3.67
N GLN A 23 2.45 -10.92 3.82
CA GLN A 23 1.78 -11.60 2.70
C GLN A 23 0.98 -10.60 1.86
N ALA A 24 0.22 -9.69 2.48
CA ALA A 24 -0.51 -8.64 1.77
C ALA A 24 0.43 -7.62 1.08
N ARG A 25 1.61 -7.37 1.64
CA ARG A 25 2.61 -6.44 1.10
C ARG A 25 3.29 -6.96 -0.16
N GLU A 26 3.55 -8.26 -0.25
CA GLU A 26 4.29 -8.86 -1.37
C GLU A 26 3.75 -8.50 -2.77
N PRO A 27 2.44 -8.67 -3.08
CA PRO A 27 1.90 -8.29 -4.38
C PRO A 27 1.98 -6.78 -4.63
N LEU A 28 1.94 -5.94 -3.57
CA LEU A 28 2.07 -4.50 -3.69
C LEU A 28 3.50 -4.07 -4.04
N LEU A 29 4.51 -4.73 -3.47
CA LEU A 29 5.92 -4.50 -3.84
C LEU A 29 6.18 -4.86 -5.29
N LYS A 30 5.64 -6.01 -5.75
CA LYS A 30 5.72 -6.41 -7.16
C LYS A 30 5.05 -5.38 -8.07
N SER A 31 3.83 -4.96 -7.74
CA SER A 31 3.13 -3.94 -8.51
C SER A 31 3.87 -2.59 -8.51
N ALA A 32 4.61 -2.25 -7.45
CA ALA A 32 5.42 -1.05 -7.41
C ALA A 32 6.64 -1.15 -8.33
N ASP A 33 7.29 -2.32 -8.38
CA ASP A 33 8.38 -2.59 -9.33
C ASP A 33 7.89 -2.51 -10.79
N ASP A 34 6.71 -3.06 -11.09
CA ASP A 34 6.10 -2.93 -12.42
C ASP A 34 5.81 -1.46 -12.80
N LEU A 35 5.38 -0.65 -11.84
CA LEU A 35 5.14 0.79 -12.06
C LEU A 35 6.43 1.57 -12.29
N ILE A 36 7.52 1.22 -11.59
CA ILE A 36 8.83 1.83 -11.82
C ILE A 36 9.28 1.54 -13.26
N ASN A 37 9.21 0.28 -13.69
CA ASN A 37 9.57 -0.09 -15.06
C ASN A 37 8.69 0.64 -16.10
N ALA A 38 7.37 0.68 -15.87
CA ALA A 38 6.46 1.39 -16.76
C ALA A 38 6.69 2.91 -16.81
N ALA A 39 7.15 3.51 -15.72
CA ALA A 39 7.53 4.92 -15.67
C ALA A 39 8.85 5.17 -16.43
N GLU A 40 9.84 4.28 -16.28
CA GLU A 40 11.10 4.30 -17.04
C GLU A 40 10.84 4.17 -18.54
N ASP A 41 10.03 3.19 -18.96
CA ASP A 41 9.66 2.98 -20.37
C ASP A 41 8.97 4.20 -21.00
N LYS A 42 8.19 4.94 -20.19
CA LYS A 42 7.49 6.16 -20.62
C LYS A 42 8.33 7.43 -20.45
N SER A 43 9.55 7.32 -19.94
CA SER A 43 10.41 8.46 -19.61
C SER A 43 9.73 9.51 -18.71
N VAL A 44 8.93 9.07 -17.74
CA VAL A 44 8.30 9.92 -16.71
C VAL A 44 8.99 9.74 -15.35
N ASP A 45 8.65 10.59 -14.38
CA ASP A 45 9.31 10.57 -13.06
C ASP A 45 9.04 9.25 -12.31
N VAL A 46 10.12 8.54 -11.97
CA VAL A 46 10.07 7.27 -11.22
C VAL A 46 9.98 7.47 -9.70
N THR A 47 10.25 8.69 -9.23
CA THR A 47 10.41 9.01 -7.81
C THR A 47 9.19 8.64 -6.96
N PRO A 48 7.94 8.96 -7.36
CA PRO A 48 6.75 8.60 -6.57
C PRO A 48 6.59 7.09 -6.39
N PHE A 49 6.95 6.30 -7.40
CA PHE A 49 6.85 4.84 -7.37
C PHE A 49 7.93 4.23 -6.46
N ARG A 50 9.15 4.79 -6.47
CA ARG A 50 10.23 4.38 -5.56
C ARG A 50 9.89 4.71 -4.11
N GLN A 51 9.32 5.89 -3.85
CA GLN A 51 8.85 6.30 -2.52
C GLN A 51 7.73 5.38 -2.03
N TYR A 52 6.73 5.10 -2.88
CA TYR A 52 5.65 4.16 -2.56
C TYR A 52 6.20 2.77 -2.20
N ARG A 53 7.14 2.24 -2.99
CA ARG A 53 7.78 0.96 -2.70
C ARG A 53 8.54 0.96 -1.38
N GLN A 54 9.23 2.05 -1.06
CA GLN A 54 9.95 2.17 0.20
C GLN A 54 8.98 2.20 1.39
N ALA A 55 7.92 3.00 1.30
CA ALA A 55 6.88 3.06 2.33
C ALA A 55 6.26 1.68 2.58
N LEU A 56 6.00 0.88 1.53
CA LEU A 56 5.53 -0.50 1.68
C LEU A 56 6.52 -1.37 2.48
N ARG A 57 7.82 -1.29 2.19
CA ARG A 57 8.86 -2.07 2.88
C ARG A 57 8.92 -1.75 4.36
N ASP A 58 8.74 -0.48 4.70
CA ASP A 58 8.90 0.02 6.05
C ASP A 58 7.75 -0.39 6.98
N ILE A 59 6.57 -0.76 6.43
CA ILE A 59 5.37 -1.14 7.21
C ILE A 59 5.69 -2.07 8.40
N PRO A 60 6.30 -3.26 8.25
CA PRO A 60 6.48 -4.16 9.39
C PRO A 60 7.52 -3.68 10.42
N GLN A 61 8.18 -2.55 10.19
CA GLN A 61 9.15 -1.92 11.08
C GLN A 61 8.63 -0.62 11.70
N THR A 62 7.59 -0.01 11.12
CA THR A 62 7.03 1.27 11.57
C THR A 62 5.86 1.13 12.54
N PHE A 63 5.23 -0.04 12.60
CA PHE A 63 4.07 -0.29 13.45
C PHE A 63 4.42 -1.25 14.60
N ASN A 64 3.81 -1.02 15.76
CA ASN A 64 3.91 -1.91 16.92
C ASN A 64 2.80 -2.97 16.93
N ASP A 65 1.69 -2.73 16.22
CA ASP A 65 0.54 -3.62 16.08
C ASP A 65 0.18 -3.78 14.60
N ALA A 66 -0.16 -5.00 14.19
CA ALA A 66 -0.58 -5.32 12.82
C ALA A 66 -1.98 -4.76 12.49
N GLN A 67 -2.82 -4.54 13.51
CA GLN A 67 -4.16 -3.94 13.37
C GLN A 67 -4.10 -2.45 13.03
N ASP A 68 -2.97 -1.79 13.34
CA ASP A 68 -2.75 -0.36 13.16
C ASP A 68 -2.06 -0.01 11.84
N VAL A 69 -1.74 -1.02 11.02
CA VAL A 69 -1.08 -0.83 9.73
C VAL A 69 -1.92 0.06 8.82
N VAL A 70 -1.30 1.15 8.37
CA VAL A 70 -1.82 2.04 7.34
C VAL A 70 -0.99 1.86 6.08
N TRP A 71 -1.67 1.55 4.97
CA TRP A 71 -1.02 1.36 3.67
C TRP A 71 -0.81 2.69 2.95
N PRO A 72 0.36 2.91 2.30
CA PRO A 72 0.57 4.09 1.50
C PRO A 72 -0.37 4.09 0.29
N THR A 73 -0.78 5.28 -0.16
CA THR A 73 -1.58 5.41 -1.38
C THR A 73 -0.75 5.08 -2.61
N LYS A 74 -1.27 4.20 -3.47
CA LYS A 74 -0.61 3.84 -4.72
C LYS A 74 -0.60 5.04 -5.68
N PRO A 75 0.57 5.47 -6.18
CA PRO A 75 0.65 6.54 -7.18
C PRO A 75 0.14 6.07 -8.55
N SER A 76 -0.30 7.02 -9.37
CA SER A 76 -0.71 6.79 -10.76
C SER A 76 0.32 7.32 -11.75
N LEU A 77 0.39 6.73 -12.94
CA LEU A 77 1.29 7.19 -14.00
C LEU A 77 0.96 8.61 -14.48
N SER A 78 -0.30 9.05 -14.38
CA SER A 78 -0.69 10.43 -14.73
C SER A 78 -0.12 11.47 -13.77
N GLN A 79 0.15 11.11 -12.52
CA GLN A 79 0.76 11.99 -11.52
C GLN A 79 2.27 12.14 -11.69
N ALA A 80 2.92 11.26 -12.47
CA ALA A 80 4.36 11.28 -12.73
C ALA A 80 4.76 12.15 -13.93
N SER A 81 3.78 12.74 -14.63
CA SER A 81 3.96 13.48 -15.88
C SER A 81 4.07 15.01 -15.70
N VAL A 82 4.43 15.49 -14.50
CA VAL A 82 4.51 16.94 -14.20
C VAL A 82 5.87 17.52 -14.58
#